data_AF-A0A101CV27-F1
#
_entry.id   AF-A0A101CV27-F1
#
_cell.length_a   1.000
_cell.length_b   1.000
_cell.length_c   1.000
_cell.angle_alpha   90.00
_cell.angle_beta   90.00
_cell.angle_gamma   90.00
#
_symmetry.space_group_name_H-M   'P 1'
#
loop_
_entity.id
_entity.type
_entity.pdbx_description
1 polymer ?
#
loop_
_entity_poly.entity_id
_entity_poly.type
_entity_poly.pdbx_seq_one_letter_code
_entity_poly.pdbx_strand_id
1 'polypeptide(L)'
;MKISKITSFIILIFIILPLNSYSQKLNAKKLDSLFNEFKKNSFYSSIYPAKKELENYQIAIIPELIKLLNDTTFVKLTGKGDLIYPGSTTYHGHGHYIPYNMDWISIRSGWLLEDLSFQDFGYKNSEVNDDTLMKLMNENYYDYINKGTYELDWKNKTSQQKNIEYQKILSKKVEKWWKENRKKWNRISAIKEALNSNNENRLSNVFQYLRFGDSKCDNLTKEIYLNEIVSLILVLKEANTNPEIQEQIKLLLSDSVNSKILDNKI
;
A
#
# COMPACT_ATOMS: atom_id res chain seq x y z
N MET A 1 39.34 -42.47 -18.20
CA MET A 1 39.11 -41.11 -18.72
C MET A 1 38.51 -40.26 -17.60
N LYS A 2 39.31 -39.46 -16.89
CA LYS A 2 38.84 -38.62 -15.76
C LYS A 2 38.24 -37.33 -16.35
N ILE A 3 36.92 -37.29 -16.52
CA ILE A 3 36.22 -36.02 -16.75
C ILE A 3 36.45 -35.17 -15.50
N SER A 4 37.17 -34.07 -15.68
CA SER A 4 37.52 -33.12 -14.63
C SER A 4 36.22 -32.60 -13.97
N LYS A 5 36.18 -32.59 -12.63
CA LYS A 5 35.06 -32.03 -11.84
C LYS A 5 34.72 -30.58 -12.24
N ILE A 6 35.65 -29.86 -12.88
CA ILE A 6 35.49 -28.48 -13.32
C ILE A 6 34.57 -28.39 -14.55
N THR A 7 34.67 -29.33 -15.50
CA THR A 7 33.81 -29.37 -16.70
C THR A 7 32.34 -29.62 -16.37
N SER A 8 32.03 -30.40 -15.33
CA SER A 8 30.65 -30.61 -14.87
C SER A 8 30.05 -29.36 -14.18
N PHE A 9 30.87 -28.54 -13.54
CA PHE A 9 30.43 -27.34 -12.83
C PHE A 9 30.09 -26.19 -13.80
N ILE A 10 30.83 -26.06 -14.90
CA ILE A 10 30.59 -25.04 -15.94
C ILE A 10 29.30 -25.32 -16.73
N ILE A 11 29.01 -26.59 -17.03
CA ILE A 11 27.77 -26.99 -17.72
C ILE A 11 26.53 -26.71 -16.84
N LEU A 12 26.62 -26.91 -15.52
CA LEU A 12 25.53 -26.60 -14.59
C LEU A 12 25.22 -25.09 -14.56
N ILE A 13 26.25 -24.23 -14.61
CA ILE A 13 26.10 -22.77 -14.64
C ILE A 13 25.40 -22.31 -15.93
N PHE A 14 25.71 -22.92 -17.08
CA PHE A 14 25.09 -22.58 -18.36
C PHE A 14 23.63 -23.02 -18.52
N ILE A 15 23.16 -24.00 -17.73
CA ILE A 15 21.75 -24.44 -17.74
C ILE A 15 20.91 -23.61 -16.74
N ILE A 16 21.49 -23.19 -15.61
CA ILE A 16 20.77 -22.43 -14.56
C ILE A 16 20.53 -20.97 -14.97
N LEU A 17 21.46 -20.33 -15.67
CA LEU A 17 21.34 -18.93 -16.12
C LEU A 17 20.12 -18.66 -17.04
N PRO A 18 19.86 -19.43 -18.12
CA PRO A 18 18.72 -19.16 -19.01
C PRO A 18 17.36 -19.46 -18.36
N LEU A 19 17.27 -20.42 -17.43
CA LEU A 19 16.03 -20.73 -16.70
C LEU A 19 15.63 -19.58 -15.77
N ASN A 20 16.60 -18.92 -15.14
CA ASN A 20 16.36 -17.78 -14.27
C ASN A 20 15.84 -16.56 -15.06
N SER A 21 16.40 -16.31 -16.25
CA SER A 21 15.94 -15.22 -17.13
C SER A 21 14.53 -15.44 -17.67
N TYR A 22 14.14 -16.70 -17.96
CA TYR A 22 12.79 -17.00 -18.44
C TYR A 22 11.72 -16.82 -17.35
N SER A 23 11.99 -17.26 -16.11
CA SER A 23 11.10 -17.06 -14.96
C SER A 23 10.90 -15.57 -14.63
N GLN A 24 11.98 -14.77 -14.67
CA GLN A 24 11.90 -13.33 -14.49
C GLN A 24 11.04 -12.64 -15.56
N LYS A 25 11.16 -13.05 -16.83
CA LYS A 25 10.37 -12.49 -17.94
C LYS A 25 8.87 -12.83 -17.83
N LEU A 26 8.53 -14.05 -17.42
CA LEU A 26 7.15 -14.46 -17.17
C LEU A 26 6.53 -13.67 -16.01
N ASN A 27 7.27 -13.48 -14.91
CA ASN A 27 6.81 -12.69 -13.77
C ASN A 27 6.59 -11.23 -14.13
N ALA A 28 7.48 -10.63 -14.93
CA ALA A 28 7.30 -9.25 -15.42
C ALA A 28 6.03 -9.10 -16.25
N LYS A 29 5.80 -10.00 -17.22
CA LYS A 29 4.59 -9.99 -18.06
C LYS A 29 3.31 -10.13 -17.23
N LYS A 30 3.33 -11.00 -16.22
CA LYS A 30 2.21 -11.17 -15.29
C LYS A 30 1.95 -9.89 -14.49
N LEU A 31 3.01 -9.28 -13.97
CA LEU A 31 2.91 -8.04 -13.20
C LEU A 31 2.36 -6.87 -14.03
N ASP A 32 2.83 -6.72 -15.27
CA ASP A 32 2.30 -5.73 -16.21
C ASP A 32 0.80 -5.94 -16.46
N SER A 33 0.38 -7.20 -16.63
CA SER A 33 -1.04 -7.55 -16.79
C SER A 33 -1.85 -7.12 -15.57
N LEU A 34 -1.36 -7.37 -14.35
CA LEU A 34 -2.05 -7.00 -13.12
C LEU A 34 -2.19 -5.48 -12.98
N PHE A 35 -1.13 -4.72 -13.26
CA PHE A 35 -1.23 -3.25 -13.25
C PHE A 35 -2.19 -2.72 -14.32
N ASN A 36 -2.29 -3.39 -15.48
CA ASN A 36 -3.27 -3.02 -16.49
C ASN A 36 -4.70 -3.29 -16.02
N GLU A 37 -4.98 -4.43 -15.38
CA GLU A 37 -6.28 -4.71 -14.76
C GLU A 37 -6.62 -3.70 -13.65
N PHE A 38 -5.62 -3.34 -12.82
CA PHE A 38 -5.77 -2.38 -11.73
C PHE A 38 -6.18 -0.97 -12.18
N LYS A 39 -5.85 -0.61 -13.43
CA LYS A 39 -6.23 0.67 -14.06
C LYS A 39 -7.59 0.67 -14.76
N LYS A 40 -8.27 -0.48 -14.89
CA LYS A 40 -9.59 -0.56 -15.56
C LYS A 40 -10.69 0.10 -14.74
N ASN A 41 -11.91 0.15 -15.26
CA ASN A 41 -13.06 0.78 -14.60
C ASN A 41 -13.88 -0.18 -13.73
N SER A 42 -13.78 -1.50 -13.90
CA SER A 42 -14.61 -2.44 -13.14
C SER A 42 -13.99 -2.78 -11.79
N PHE A 43 -14.67 -2.41 -10.70
CA PHE A 43 -14.12 -2.61 -9.36
C PHE A 43 -13.99 -4.10 -9.00
N TYR A 44 -15.10 -4.83 -8.95
CA TYR A 44 -15.09 -6.23 -8.49
C TYR A 44 -14.52 -7.22 -9.50
N SER A 45 -14.57 -6.92 -10.80
CA SER A 45 -14.09 -7.86 -11.83
C SER A 45 -12.64 -7.62 -12.26
N SER A 46 -12.07 -6.43 -12.03
CA SER A 46 -10.70 -6.10 -12.45
C SER A 46 -9.86 -5.54 -11.31
N ILE A 47 -10.26 -4.40 -10.72
CA ILE A 47 -9.41 -3.66 -9.77
C ILE A 47 -9.15 -4.45 -8.49
N TYR A 48 -10.20 -4.98 -7.85
CA TYR A 48 -10.08 -5.68 -6.57
C TYR A 48 -9.33 -7.02 -6.69
N PRO A 49 -9.61 -7.89 -7.69
CA PRO A 49 -8.79 -9.07 -7.93
C PRO A 49 -7.32 -8.73 -8.23
N ALA A 50 -7.06 -7.72 -9.07
CA ALA A 50 -5.71 -7.28 -9.38
C ALA A 50 -4.97 -6.77 -8.15
N LYS A 51 -5.62 -5.97 -7.30
CA LYS A 51 -5.07 -5.51 -6.02
C LYS A 51 -4.62 -6.69 -5.17
N LYS A 52 -5.54 -7.62 -4.91
CA LYS A 52 -5.30 -8.79 -4.07
C LYS A 52 -4.09 -9.59 -4.55
N GLU A 53 -3.98 -9.78 -5.86
CA GLU A 53 -2.85 -10.49 -6.44
C GLU A 53 -1.55 -9.68 -6.37
N LEU A 54 -1.60 -8.39 -6.69
CA LEU A 54 -0.46 -7.46 -6.57
C LEU A 54 0.12 -7.47 -5.15
N GLU A 55 -0.71 -7.43 -4.10
CA GLU A 55 -0.22 -7.42 -2.71
C GLU A 55 0.73 -8.57 -2.38
N ASN A 56 0.56 -9.74 -3.01
CA ASN A 56 1.41 -10.90 -2.77
C ASN A 56 2.85 -10.71 -3.28
N TYR A 57 3.11 -9.70 -4.11
CA TYR A 57 4.44 -9.31 -4.57
C TYR A 57 5.17 -8.36 -3.60
N GLN A 58 4.49 -7.84 -2.57
CA GLN A 58 5.04 -7.05 -1.46
C GLN A 58 6.02 -5.94 -1.92
N ILE A 59 7.30 -6.03 -1.53
CA ILE A 59 8.31 -5.01 -1.82
C ILE A 59 8.49 -4.78 -3.33
N ALA A 60 8.29 -5.82 -4.15
CA ALA A 60 8.60 -5.78 -5.57
C ALA A 60 7.70 -4.82 -6.36
N ILE A 61 6.50 -4.53 -5.85
CA ILE A 61 5.53 -3.66 -6.53
C ILE A 61 5.56 -2.20 -6.06
N ILE A 62 6.21 -1.92 -4.93
CA ILE A 62 6.29 -0.55 -4.38
C ILE A 62 6.85 0.44 -5.42
N PRO A 63 7.95 0.16 -6.15
CA PRO A 63 8.46 1.10 -7.16
C PRO A 63 7.47 1.39 -8.29
N GLU A 64 6.71 0.40 -8.75
CA GLU A 64 5.72 0.58 -9.81
C GLU A 64 4.47 1.33 -9.32
N LEU A 65 4.04 1.07 -8.08
CA LEU A 65 2.98 1.84 -7.45
C LEU A 65 3.38 3.31 -7.30
N ILE A 66 4.61 3.60 -6.90
CA ILE A 66 5.12 4.98 -6.79
C ILE A 66 5.07 5.68 -8.14
N LYS A 67 5.42 5.01 -9.25
CA LYS A 67 5.26 5.60 -10.59
C LYS A 67 3.80 5.95 -10.89
N LEU A 68 2.86 5.07 -10.52
CA LEU A 68 1.43 5.29 -10.72
C LEU A 68 0.85 6.44 -9.87
N LEU A 69 1.53 6.88 -8.81
CA LEU A 69 1.07 8.05 -8.03
C LEU A 69 1.07 9.35 -8.85
N ASN A 70 1.87 9.41 -9.92
CA ASN A 70 1.90 10.53 -10.86
C ASN A 70 0.87 10.39 -12.00
N ASP A 71 0.13 9.28 -12.07
CA ASP A 71 -0.92 9.06 -13.07
C ASP A 71 -2.21 9.77 -12.65
N THR A 72 -2.44 10.94 -13.25
CA THR A 72 -3.63 11.77 -13.00
C THR A 72 -4.83 11.37 -13.85
N THR A 73 -4.86 10.14 -14.39
CA THR A 73 -6.00 9.68 -15.19
C THR A 73 -7.23 9.46 -14.29
N PHE A 74 -8.37 10.00 -14.71
CA PHE A 74 -9.67 9.77 -14.09
C PHE A 74 -10.42 8.69 -14.88
N VAL A 75 -10.79 7.60 -14.20
CA VAL A 75 -11.50 6.46 -14.74
C VAL A 75 -12.69 6.15 -13.83
N LYS A 76 -13.88 6.62 -14.21
CA LYS A 76 -15.10 6.41 -13.42
C LYS A 76 -15.39 4.93 -13.22
N LEU A 77 -15.57 4.51 -11.97
CA LEU A 77 -15.85 3.11 -11.66
C LEU A 77 -17.22 2.64 -12.18
N THR A 78 -17.21 1.45 -12.75
CA THR A 78 -18.38 0.67 -13.18
C THR A 78 -18.44 -0.65 -12.41
N GLY A 79 -19.59 -1.35 -12.46
CA GLY A 79 -19.74 -2.63 -11.77
C GLY A 79 -19.49 -2.53 -10.26
N LYS A 80 -19.96 -1.44 -9.65
CA LYS A 80 -19.66 -1.06 -8.27
C LYS A 80 -20.37 -1.92 -7.23
N GLY A 81 -21.41 -2.67 -7.61
CA GLY A 81 -22.20 -3.45 -6.65
C GLY A 81 -22.62 -2.61 -5.45
N ASP A 82 -22.25 -3.08 -4.26
CA ASP A 82 -22.44 -2.43 -2.96
C ASP A 82 -21.23 -1.59 -2.49
N LEU A 83 -20.28 -1.25 -3.38
CA LEU A 83 -19.12 -0.43 -3.03
C LEU A 83 -19.55 1.01 -2.67
N ILE A 84 -19.13 1.45 -1.50
CA ILE A 84 -19.32 2.80 -0.98
C ILE A 84 -17.95 3.48 -0.94
N TYR A 85 -17.77 4.55 -1.69
CA TYR A 85 -16.54 5.34 -1.71
C TYR A 85 -16.89 6.80 -2.04
N PRO A 86 -15.97 7.77 -1.90
CA PRO A 86 -16.22 9.19 -2.18
C PRO A 86 -16.83 9.52 -3.55
N GLY A 87 -16.69 8.64 -4.56
CA GLY A 87 -17.32 8.80 -5.88
C GLY A 87 -18.67 8.09 -6.05
N SER A 88 -19.20 7.44 -5.01
CA SER A 88 -20.51 6.79 -5.02
C SER A 88 -21.63 7.83 -4.93
N THR A 89 -22.68 7.64 -5.73
CA THR A 89 -23.86 8.51 -5.79
C THR A 89 -25.10 7.87 -5.15
N THR A 90 -25.00 6.62 -4.73
CA THR A 90 -26.08 5.82 -4.16
C THR A 90 -25.56 5.00 -2.97
N TYR A 91 -26.35 4.94 -1.90
CA TYR A 91 -26.11 4.10 -0.72
C TYR A 91 -27.35 3.24 -0.47
N HIS A 92 -27.16 1.93 -0.38
CA HIS A 92 -28.25 0.96 -0.29
C HIS A 92 -28.46 0.44 1.16
N GLY A 93 -27.90 1.11 2.17
CA GLY A 93 -28.03 0.71 3.59
C GLY A 93 -27.02 -0.35 4.05
N HIS A 94 -26.20 -0.86 3.13
CA HIS A 94 -25.12 -1.80 3.38
C HIS A 94 -24.05 -1.64 2.28
N GLY A 95 -22.85 -2.17 2.51
CA GLY A 95 -21.84 -2.23 1.47
C GLY A 95 -20.39 -2.27 1.95
N HIS A 96 -19.48 -2.52 1.01
CA HIS A 96 -18.05 -2.43 1.23
C HIS A 96 -17.63 -0.96 1.17
N TYR A 97 -17.24 -0.40 2.32
CA TYR A 97 -16.75 0.97 2.38
C TYR A 97 -15.23 1.06 2.09
N ILE A 98 -14.86 1.87 1.12
CA ILE A 98 -13.47 2.21 0.80
C ILE A 98 -13.32 3.73 0.84
N PRO A 99 -12.63 4.29 1.85
CA PRO A 99 -12.50 5.73 2.05
C PRO A 99 -11.47 6.35 1.08
N TYR A 100 -11.46 5.95 -0.20
CA TYR A 100 -10.52 6.44 -1.20
C TYR A 100 -11.30 6.82 -2.45
N ASN A 101 -11.00 7.95 -3.07
CA ASN A 101 -11.61 8.29 -4.35
C ASN A 101 -11.02 7.42 -5.49
N MET A 102 -11.56 6.22 -5.58
CA MET A 102 -11.15 5.15 -6.49
C MET A 102 -11.35 5.46 -7.98
N ASP A 103 -11.92 6.60 -8.33
CA ASP A 103 -11.98 7.02 -9.74
C ASP A 103 -10.62 7.52 -10.26
N TRP A 104 -9.67 7.89 -9.39
CA TRP A 104 -8.33 8.35 -9.79
C TRP A 104 -7.30 7.22 -9.70
N ILE A 105 -6.52 7.00 -10.77
CA ILE A 105 -5.49 5.96 -10.78
C ILE A 105 -4.42 6.18 -9.70
N SER A 106 -3.95 7.42 -9.54
CA SER A 106 -3.02 7.82 -8.47
C SER A 106 -3.53 7.44 -7.07
N ILE A 107 -4.83 7.65 -6.79
CA ILE A 107 -5.44 7.34 -5.50
C ILE A 107 -5.55 5.82 -5.29
N ARG A 108 -5.86 5.04 -6.32
CA ARG A 108 -5.83 3.56 -6.23
C ARG A 108 -4.45 3.07 -5.85
N SER A 109 -3.42 3.62 -6.47
CA SER A 109 -2.03 3.28 -6.14
C SER A 109 -1.69 3.67 -4.70
N GLY A 110 -2.11 4.87 -4.27
CA GLY A 110 -1.98 5.32 -2.88
C GLY A 110 -2.66 4.38 -1.87
N TRP A 111 -3.88 3.94 -2.17
CA TRP A 111 -4.62 2.95 -1.37
C TRP A 111 -3.83 1.65 -1.18
N LEU A 112 -3.36 1.04 -2.28
CA LEU A 112 -2.59 -0.20 -2.20
C LEU A 112 -1.22 0.01 -1.50
N LEU A 113 -0.57 1.16 -1.69
CA LEU A 113 0.66 1.47 -0.96
C LEU A 113 0.42 1.58 0.55
N GLU A 114 -0.61 2.31 0.97
CA GLU A 114 -0.94 2.47 2.39
C GLU A 114 -1.33 1.14 3.04
N ASP A 115 -2.02 0.24 2.32
CA ASP A 115 -2.35 -1.11 2.77
C ASP A 115 -1.11 -2.03 2.87
N LEU A 116 -0.12 -1.84 2.00
CA LEU A 116 1.13 -2.63 2.02
C LEU A 116 2.10 -2.15 3.10
N SER A 117 2.27 -0.84 3.22
CA SER A 117 3.27 -0.23 4.09
C SER A 117 2.74 0.15 5.46
N PHE A 118 1.42 0.07 5.69
CA PHE A 118 0.77 0.55 6.91
C PHE A 118 1.14 1.98 7.26
N GLN A 119 1.37 2.80 6.23
CA GLN A 119 1.66 4.22 6.36
C GLN A 119 0.39 4.99 6.09
N ASP A 120 0.32 6.18 6.67
CA ASP A 120 -0.71 7.17 6.36
C ASP A 120 -0.06 8.25 5.49
N PHE A 121 -0.14 8.07 4.17
CA PHE A 121 0.39 9.04 3.23
C PHE A 121 -0.58 10.20 3.03
N GLY A 122 -1.87 9.97 3.25
CA GLY A 122 -2.94 10.97 3.22
C GLY A 122 -3.94 10.78 2.08
N TYR A 123 -3.94 9.60 1.43
CA TYR A 123 -4.80 9.32 0.28
C TYR A 123 -6.27 9.06 0.66
N LYS A 124 -6.57 8.70 1.91
CA LYS A 124 -7.94 8.51 2.41
C LYS A 124 -8.77 9.80 2.41
N ASN A 125 -8.14 10.93 2.70
CA ASN A 125 -8.83 12.21 2.95
C ASN A 125 -8.82 13.10 1.70
N SER A 126 -9.44 12.64 0.61
CA SER A 126 -9.39 13.35 -0.67
C SER A 126 -10.30 14.58 -0.78
N GLU A 127 -11.03 14.97 0.27
CA GLU A 127 -11.75 16.26 0.30
C GLU A 127 -10.75 17.38 0.55
N VAL A 128 -10.09 17.78 -0.54
CA VAL A 128 -9.14 18.88 -0.56
C VAL A 128 -9.92 20.20 -0.50
N ASN A 129 -10.01 20.78 0.70
CA ASN A 129 -10.47 22.15 0.87
C ASN A 129 -9.29 23.13 0.91
N ASP A 130 -9.58 24.43 0.77
CA ASP A 130 -8.57 25.47 0.70
C ASP A 130 -7.70 25.52 1.97
N ASP A 131 -8.29 25.24 3.14
CA ASP A 131 -7.56 25.17 4.41
C ASP A 131 -6.54 24.04 4.45
N THR A 132 -6.91 22.85 3.95
CA THR A 132 -6.03 21.68 3.87
C THR A 132 -4.84 21.97 2.94
N LEU A 133 -5.10 22.61 1.79
CA LEU A 133 -4.04 23.00 0.86
C LEU A 133 -3.12 24.08 1.42
N MET A 134 -3.67 25.10 2.08
CA MET A 134 -2.90 26.16 2.71
C MET A 134 -2.02 25.63 3.84
N LYS A 135 -2.55 24.71 4.65
CA LYS A 135 -1.78 24.01 5.69
C LYS A 135 -0.60 23.22 5.10
N LEU A 136 -0.85 22.43 4.06
CA LEU A 136 0.21 21.65 3.38
C LEU A 136 1.25 22.54 2.68
N MET A 137 0.83 23.67 2.12
CA MET A 137 1.74 24.66 1.54
C MET A 137 2.66 25.24 2.62
N ASN A 138 2.11 25.62 3.77
CA ASN A 138 2.87 26.14 4.90
C ASN A 138 3.82 25.08 5.50
N GLU A 139 3.41 23.81 5.55
CA GLU A 139 4.25 22.71 6.03
C GLU A 139 5.44 22.42 5.10
N ASN A 140 5.34 22.73 3.81
CA ASN A 140 6.42 22.60 2.82
C ASN A 140 7.15 23.94 2.54
N TYR A 141 6.90 24.97 3.35
CA TYR A 141 7.43 26.32 3.19
C TYR A 141 8.97 26.40 3.20
N TYR A 142 9.64 25.49 3.92
CA TYR A 142 11.11 25.42 3.91
C TYR A 142 11.69 25.05 2.53
N ASP A 143 10.98 24.24 1.74
CA ASP A 143 11.37 23.91 0.36
C ASP A 143 11.20 25.12 -0.57
N TYR A 144 10.20 25.97 -0.31
CA TYR A 144 9.96 27.23 -1.01
C TYR A 144 11.06 28.27 -0.72
N ILE A 145 11.45 28.42 0.56
CA ILE A 145 12.58 29.29 0.97
C ILE A 145 13.87 28.90 0.23
N ASN A 146 14.09 27.61 -0.01
CA ASN A 146 15.30 27.10 -0.67
C ASN A 146 15.30 27.23 -2.21
N LYS A 147 14.14 27.17 -2.87
CA LYS A 147 14.03 27.11 -4.35
C LYS A 147 13.61 28.44 -5.00
N GLY A 148 13.24 29.43 -4.19
CA GLY A 148 13.05 30.82 -4.63
C GLY A 148 11.77 31.11 -5.44
N THR A 149 10.98 30.10 -5.83
CA THR A 149 9.65 30.32 -6.41
C THR A 149 8.73 29.15 -6.12
N TYR A 150 7.44 29.46 -5.95
CA TYR A 150 6.32 28.81 -6.61
C TYR A 150 5.02 29.58 -6.29
N GLU A 151 4.30 30.06 -7.32
CA GLU A 151 2.98 30.66 -7.17
C GLU A 151 1.89 29.61 -7.41
N LEU A 152 1.05 29.37 -6.41
CA LEU A 152 -0.26 28.74 -6.62
C LEU A 152 -1.32 29.83 -6.69
N ASP A 153 -1.71 30.22 -7.91
CA ASP A 153 -2.99 30.91 -8.11
C ASP A 153 -4.12 29.91 -7.90
N TRP A 154 -4.57 29.80 -6.65
CA TRP A 154 -5.66 28.91 -6.24
C TRP A 154 -7.04 29.42 -6.60
N LYS A 155 -7.19 30.75 -6.73
CA LYS A 155 -8.49 31.42 -6.84
C LYS A 155 -9.20 31.08 -8.15
N ASN A 156 -8.42 30.74 -9.18
CA ASN A 156 -8.92 30.41 -10.51
C ASN A 156 -8.91 28.89 -10.83
N LYS A 157 -8.53 28.03 -9.88
CA LYS A 157 -8.47 26.57 -10.11
C LYS A 157 -9.79 25.87 -9.78
N THR A 158 -10.20 24.98 -10.68
CA THR A 158 -11.30 24.03 -10.45
C THR A 158 -10.93 23.03 -9.34
N SER A 159 -11.93 22.44 -8.68
CA SER A 159 -11.71 21.39 -7.66
C SER A 159 -10.89 20.21 -8.21
N GLN A 160 -11.04 19.89 -9.51
CA GLN A 160 -10.25 18.85 -10.17
C GLN A 160 -8.77 19.22 -10.24
N GLN A 161 -8.44 20.46 -10.62
CA GLN A 161 -7.06 20.93 -10.65
C GLN A 161 -6.45 20.97 -9.25
N LYS A 162 -7.22 21.38 -8.24
CA LYS A 162 -6.79 21.34 -6.83
C LYS A 162 -6.45 19.92 -6.38
N ASN A 163 -7.30 18.94 -6.70
CA ASN A 163 -7.05 17.53 -6.41
C ASN A 163 -5.79 16.99 -7.09
N ILE A 164 -5.56 17.34 -8.36
CA ILE A 164 -4.36 16.92 -9.09
C ILE A 164 -3.09 17.47 -8.42
N GLU A 165 -3.08 18.75 -8.03
CA GLU A 165 -1.92 19.33 -7.33
C GLU A 165 -1.68 18.68 -5.96
N TYR A 166 -2.74 18.41 -5.20
CA TYR A 166 -2.62 17.68 -3.93
C TYR A 166 -2.03 16.28 -4.13
N GLN A 167 -2.50 15.53 -5.13
CA GLN A 167 -1.97 14.20 -5.45
C GLN A 167 -0.48 14.23 -5.80
N LYS A 168 0.00 15.27 -6.50
CA LYS A 168 1.45 15.46 -6.78
C LYS A 168 2.25 15.70 -5.50
N ILE A 169 1.71 16.43 -4.54
CA ILE A 169 2.35 16.65 -3.23
C ILE A 169 2.46 15.32 -2.48
N LEU A 170 1.38 14.55 -2.42
CA LEU A 170 1.38 13.22 -1.81
C LEU A 170 2.39 12.28 -2.48
N SER A 171 2.43 12.26 -3.81
CA SER A 171 3.38 11.46 -4.59
C SER A 171 4.83 11.77 -4.18
N LYS A 172 5.20 13.05 -4.09
CA LYS A 172 6.54 13.46 -3.62
C LYS A 172 6.85 13.02 -2.19
N LYS A 173 5.87 13.08 -1.28
CA LYS A 173 6.01 12.59 0.10
C LYS A 173 6.32 11.10 0.11
N VAL A 174 5.60 10.30 -0.69
CA VAL A 174 5.85 8.86 -0.81
C VAL A 174 7.22 8.57 -1.44
N GLU A 175 7.60 9.28 -2.51
CA GLU A 175 8.92 9.12 -3.12
C GLU A 175 10.07 9.36 -2.14
N LYS A 176 9.95 10.41 -1.32
CA LYS A 176 10.91 10.72 -0.26
C LYS A 176 10.96 9.61 0.77
N TRP A 177 9.81 9.21 1.32
CA TRP A 177 9.69 8.12 2.28
C TRP A 177 10.33 6.83 1.74
N TRP A 178 10.09 6.49 0.47
CA TRP A 178 10.63 5.27 -0.12
C TRP A 178 12.16 5.31 -0.26
N LYS A 179 12.74 6.45 -0.65
CA LYS A 179 14.20 6.62 -0.73
C LYS A 179 14.87 6.37 0.62
N GLU A 180 14.24 6.83 1.70
CA GLU A 180 14.73 6.71 3.08
C GLU A 180 14.57 5.29 3.64
N ASN A 181 13.48 4.58 3.29
CA ASN A 181 13.09 3.34 3.95
C ASN A 181 13.39 2.06 3.15
N ARG A 182 13.54 2.12 1.82
CA ARG A 182 13.60 0.94 0.92
C ARG A 182 14.62 -0.14 1.31
N LYS A 183 15.73 0.22 1.96
CA LYS A 183 16.79 -0.73 2.32
C LYS A 183 16.41 -1.63 3.49
N LYS A 184 15.58 -1.12 4.40
CA LYS A 184 15.18 -1.82 5.64
C LYS A 184 13.74 -2.31 5.57
N TRP A 185 12.98 -1.85 4.57
CA TRP A 185 11.58 -2.15 4.45
C TRP A 185 11.33 -3.62 4.13
N ASN A 186 10.53 -4.26 4.96
CA ASN A 186 9.76 -5.44 4.63
C ASN A 186 8.39 -5.31 5.32
N ARG A 187 7.44 -6.17 4.96
CA ARG A 187 6.07 -6.05 5.47
C ARG A 187 6.00 -6.28 6.99
N ILE A 188 6.85 -7.15 7.56
CA ILE A 188 6.94 -7.35 9.01
C ILE A 188 7.44 -6.09 9.73
N SER A 189 8.49 -5.45 9.23
CA SER A 189 8.99 -4.20 9.81
C SER A 189 7.95 -3.10 9.72
N ALA A 190 7.18 -3.04 8.64
CA ALA A 190 6.09 -2.09 8.47
C ALA A 190 4.96 -2.29 9.49
N ILE A 191 4.57 -3.55 9.76
CA ILE A 191 3.61 -3.90 10.83
C ILE A 191 4.12 -3.41 12.19
N LYS A 192 5.37 -3.76 12.53
CA LYS A 192 5.99 -3.37 13.80
C LYS A 192 6.06 -1.85 13.95
N GLU A 193 6.42 -1.14 12.88
CA GLU A 193 6.49 0.32 12.89
C GLU A 193 5.12 0.96 13.12
N ALA A 194 4.08 0.44 12.45
CA ALA A 194 2.72 0.94 12.62
C ALA A 194 2.16 0.65 14.01
N LEU A 195 2.42 -0.51 14.62
CA LEU A 195 2.03 -0.82 16.00
C LEU A 195 2.70 0.08 17.05
N ASN A 196 3.88 0.61 16.75
CA ASN A 196 4.58 1.59 17.59
C ASN A 196 4.15 3.04 17.30
N SER A 197 3.22 3.26 16.38
CA SER A 197 2.74 4.60 16.02
C SER A 197 1.55 5.02 16.89
N ASN A 198 1.39 6.33 17.09
CA ASN A 198 0.19 6.94 17.63
C ASN A 198 -0.84 7.33 16.54
N ASN A 199 -0.58 7.00 15.28
CA ASN A 199 -1.50 7.30 14.18
C ASN A 199 -2.58 6.21 14.07
N GLU A 200 -3.83 6.60 14.30
CA GLU A 200 -4.99 5.71 14.32
C GLU A 200 -5.25 5.03 12.96
N ASN A 201 -5.01 5.72 11.84
CA ASN A 201 -5.14 5.13 10.50
C ASN A 201 -4.15 3.99 10.28
N ARG A 202 -2.91 4.15 10.76
CA ARG A 202 -1.87 3.11 10.66
C ARG A 202 -2.24 1.89 11.50
N LEU A 203 -2.70 2.13 12.74
CA LEU A 203 -3.14 1.07 13.64
C LEU A 203 -4.35 0.32 13.09
N SER A 204 -5.35 1.04 12.59
CA SER A 204 -6.54 0.46 11.94
C SER A 204 -6.17 -0.43 10.76
N ASN A 205 -5.29 0.04 9.86
CA ASN A 205 -4.82 -0.75 8.72
C ASN A 205 -4.09 -2.03 9.16
N VAL A 206 -3.22 -1.96 10.16
CA VAL A 206 -2.52 -3.14 10.69
C VAL A 206 -3.51 -4.14 11.28
N PHE A 207 -4.44 -3.69 12.13
CA PHE A 207 -5.40 -4.60 12.75
C PHE A 207 -6.31 -5.26 11.72
N GLN A 208 -6.78 -4.51 10.73
CA GLN A 208 -7.56 -5.06 9.63
C GLN A 208 -6.77 -6.14 8.88
N TYR A 209 -5.50 -5.90 8.59
CA TYR A 209 -4.64 -6.89 7.92
C TYR A 209 -4.38 -8.13 8.79
N LEU A 210 -4.08 -7.97 10.08
CA LEU A 210 -3.79 -9.10 10.97
C LEU A 210 -5.02 -10.02 11.16
N ARG A 211 -6.23 -9.44 11.15
CA ARG A 211 -7.49 -10.18 11.32
C ARG A 211 -8.04 -10.73 10.01
N PHE A 212 -7.99 -9.94 8.94
CA PHE A 212 -8.74 -10.22 7.70
C PHE A 212 -7.88 -10.27 6.44
N GLY A 213 -6.56 -10.05 6.57
CA GLY A 213 -5.64 -10.07 5.44
C GLY A 213 -5.71 -11.38 4.64
N ASP A 214 -5.62 -11.25 3.33
CA ASP A 214 -5.70 -12.36 2.38
C ASP A 214 -4.49 -12.47 1.46
N SER A 215 -3.51 -11.57 1.64
CA SER A 215 -2.20 -11.62 1.03
C SER A 215 -1.15 -12.05 2.06
N LYS A 216 -0.15 -12.79 1.60
CA LYS A 216 0.91 -13.29 2.49
C LYS A 216 1.80 -12.15 3.01
N CYS A 217 2.37 -12.34 4.20
CA CYS A 217 3.50 -11.55 4.70
C CYS A 217 4.75 -12.44 4.69
N ASP A 218 5.73 -12.11 3.85
CA ASP A 218 6.89 -12.99 3.67
C ASP A 218 7.68 -13.09 4.98
N ASN A 219 8.01 -14.31 5.38
CA ASN A 219 8.68 -14.67 6.62
C ASN A 219 7.87 -14.41 7.91
N LEU A 220 6.59 -14.05 7.84
CA LEU A 220 5.76 -13.94 9.04
C LEU A 220 5.33 -15.34 9.49
N THR A 221 6.16 -15.99 10.30
CA THR A 221 5.81 -17.28 10.90
C THR A 221 4.87 -17.09 12.09
N LYS A 222 4.19 -18.17 12.51
CA LYS A 222 3.40 -18.17 13.75
C LYS A 222 4.24 -17.78 14.96
N GLU A 223 5.50 -18.22 15.01
CA GLU A 223 6.44 -17.87 16.08
C GLU A 223 6.75 -16.38 16.10
N ILE A 224 7.11 -15.78 14.96
CA ILE A 224 7.36 -14.34 14.85
C ILE A 224 6.11 -13.54 15.25
N TYR A 225 4.92 -13.99 14.82
CA TYR A 225 3.68 -13.36 15.23
C TYR A 225 3.50 -13.37 16.75
N LEU A 226 3.62 -14.54 17.40
CA LEU A 226 3.41 -14.69 18.84
C LEU A 226 4.48 -13.98 19.67
N ASN A 227 5.75 -14.06 19.27
CA ASN A 227 6.85 -13.55 20.07
C ASN A 227 7.06 -12.05 19.88
N GLU A 228 6.86 -11.53 18.66
CA GLU A 228 7.19 -10.14 18.33
C GLU A 228 5.95 -9.27 18.14
N ILE A 229 4.97 -9.73 17.37
CA ILE A 229 3.79 -8.90 17.03
C ILE A 229 2.82 -8.80 18.21
N VAL A 230 2.48 -9.93 18.84
CA VAL A 230 1.60 -9.94 20.03
C VAL A 230 2.21 -9.15 21.18
N SER A 231 3.52 -9.23 21.40
CA SER A 231 4.22 -8.44 22.40
C SER A 231 4.02 -6.92 22.20
N LEU A 232 4.10 -6.43 20.96
CA LEU A 232 3.83 -5.02 20.64
C LEU A 232 2.36 -4.65 20.87
N ILE A 233 1.42 -5.54 20.52
CA ILE A 233 -0.02 -5.33 20.75
C ILE A 233 -0.32 -5.21 22.24
N LEU A 234 0.32 -6.03 23.09
CA LEU A 234 0.17 -5.94 24.54
C LEU A 234 0.72 -4.63 25.10
N VAL A 235 1.87 -4.16 24.63
CA VAL A 235 2.40 -2.84 25.00
C VAL A 235 1.44 -1.72 24.57
N LEU A 236 0.91 -1.79 23.34
CA LEU A 236 -0.04 -0.81 22.83
C LEU A 236 -1.35 -0.82 23.64
N LYS A 237 -1.80 -1.99 24.11
CA LYS A 237 -2.98 -2.13 24.96
C LYS A 237 -2.87 -1.30 26.24
N GLU A 238 -1.71 -1.33 26.88
CA GLU A 238 -1.48 -0.57 28.12
C GLU A 238 -1.31 0.94 27.86
N ALA A 239 -0.75 1.30 26.69
CA ALA A 239 -0.40 2.68 26.38
C ALA A 239 -1.52 3.51 25.70
N ASN A 240 -2.48 2.85 25.03
CA ASN A 240 -3.49 3.52 24.22
C ASN A 240 -4.83 3.62 24.96
N THR A 241 -5.49 4.77 24.95
CA THR A 241 -6.78 4.98 25.63
C THR A 241 -7.97 5.12 24.67
N ASN A 242 -7.74 5.09 23.35
CA ASN A 242 -8.80 5.20 22.36
C ASN A 242 -9.69 3.93 22.40
N PRO A 243 -11.01 4.05 22.67
CA PRO A 243 -11.91 2.90 22.81
C PRO A 243 -12.00 2.01 21.56
N GLU A 244 -11.95 2.59 20.36
CA GLU A 244 -12.04 1.83 19.11
C GLU A 244 -10.78 0.97 18.90
N ILE A 245 -9.62 1.54 19.19
CA ILE A 245 -8.33 0.83 19.14
C ILE A 245 -8.31 -0.28 20.19
N GLN A 246 -8.77 0.00 21.41
CA GLN A 246 -8.85 -1.00 22.49
C GLN A 246 -9.75 -2.19 22.12
N GLU A 247 -10.89 -1.94 21.48
CA GLU A 247 -11.76 -3.02 21.01
C GLU A 247 -11.09 -3.86 19.91
N GLN A 248 -10.39 -3.24 18.96
CA GLN A 248 -9.63 -3.98 17.95
C GLN A 248 -8.52 -4.84 18.56
N ILE A 249 -7.81 -4.31 19.56
CA ILE A 249 -6.78 -5.07 20.31
C ILE A 249 -7.41 -6.28 21.00
N LYS A 250 -8.54 -6.09 21.68
CA LYS A 250 -9.25 -7.19 22.36
C LYS A 250 -9.64 -8.29 21.39
N LEU A 251 -10.25 -7.93 20.25
CA LEU A 251 -10.64 -8.88 19.20
C LEU A 251 -9.42 -9.62 18.63
N LEU A 252 -8.32 -8.91 18.39
CA LEU A 252 -7.09 -9.50 17.85
C LEU A 252 -6.40 -10.47 18.84
N LEU A 253 -6.53 -10.23 20.15
CA LEU A 253 -5.99 -11.11 21.19
C LEU A 253 -6.91 -12.30 21.52
N SER A 254 -8.22 -12.19 21.27
CA SER A 254 -9.16 -13.31 21.42
C SER A 254 -9.16 -14.24 20.22
N ASP A 255 -8.97 -13.67 19.03
CA ASP A 255 -8.96 -14.41 17.77
C ASP A 255 -7.55 -14.94 17.46
N SER A 256 -7.46 -16.03 16.72
CA SER A 256 -6.19 -16.42 16.10
C SER A 256 -5.87 -15.50 14.93
N VAL A 257 -4.60 -15.14 14.74
CA VAL A 257 -4.13 -14.48 13.51
C VAL A 257 -4.62 -15.22 12.27
N ASN A 258 -4.96 -14.47 11.23
CA ASN A 258 -5.42 -15.06 9.98
C ASN A 258 -4.32 -15.95 9.37
N SER A 259 -4.61 -17.23 9.17
CA SER A 259 -3.62 -18.19 8.67
C SER A 259 -3.13 -17.89 7.25
N LYS A 260 -3.88 -17.11 6.47
CA LYS A 260 -3.50 -16.72 5.09
C LYS A 260 -2.34 -15.74 5.06
N ILE A 261 -2.13 -14.95 6.11
CA ILE A 261 -1.03 -13.98 6.16
C ILE A 261 0.28 -14.60 6.63
N LEU A 262 0.24 -15.81 7.21
CA LEU A 262 1.41 -16.51 7.73
C LEU A 262 2.18 -17.22 6.61
N ASP A 263 3.51 -17.10 6.65
CA ASP A 263 4.41 -17.84 5.76
C ASP A 263 4.62 -19.24 6.33
N ASN A 264 3.75 -20.18 5.96
CA ASN A 264 3.80 -21.58 6.41
C ASN A 264 4.82 -22.41 5.59
N LYS A 265 6.03 -21.89 5.40
CA LYS A 265 7.13 -22.70 4.85
C LYS A 265 7.46 -23.79 5.86
N ILE A 266 6.94 -24.99 5.59
CA ILE A 266 7.40 -26.26 6.16
C ILE A 266 8.65 -26.68 5.39
#